data_AF-A0A7S8FIU3-F1
#
_entry.id   AF-A0A7S8FIU3-F1
#
_cell.length_a   1.000
_cell.length_b   1.000
_cell.length_c   1.000
_cell.angle_alpha   90.00
_cell.angle_beta   90.00
_cell.angle_gamma   90.00
#
_symmetry.space_group_name_H-M   'P 1'
#
loop_
_entity.id
_entity.type
_entity.pdbx_description
1 polymer ?
#
loop_
_entity_poly.entity_id
_entity_poly.type
_entity_poly.pdbx_seq_one_letter_code
_entity_poly.pdbx_strand_id
1 'polypeptide(L)'
;MYVGSGDPLYLRISDYYQPWYLESKNNLYIVRSLNKYSMNNFNLHILEYSDSENVIMCEQKWIDLIKSEYNTNPIAGSTKGYKHSPEAIEIMRVLATGRKHTDEVRDLMSKNRRGINNAFYNKKYTAETIDKFRIIASNRNYTSVKGLEV
;
A
#
# COMPACT_ATOMS: atom_id res chain seq x y z
N MET A 1 21.62 0.47 9.51
CA MET A 1 21.82 -1.00 9.34
C MET A 1 20.49 -1.63 8.95
N TYR A 2 20.49 -2.67 8.11
CA TYR A 2 19.28 -3.43 7.71
C TYR A 2 19.46 -4.88 8.14
N VAL A 3 18.45 -5.45 8.77
CA VAL A 3 18.41 -6.87 9.15
C VAL A 3 17.31 -7.52 8.35
N GLY A 4 17.62 -8.65 7.74
CA GLY A 4 16.64 -9.43 7.00
C GLY A 4 17.06 -10.89 6.99
N SER A 5 16.08 -11.74 6.76
CA SER A 5 16.28 -13.18 6.66
C SER A 5 15.98 -13.69 5.25
N GLY A 6 16.42 -14.90 4.94
CA GLY A 6 16.16 -15.52 3.64
C GLY A 6 16.36 -17.03 3.69
N ASP A 7 15.38 -17.77 3.17
CA ASP A 7 15.42 -19.22 3.04
C ASP A 7 15.04 -19.61 1.60
N PRO A 8 16.01 -19.89 0.72
CA PRO A 8 17.47 -19.83 0.90
C PRO A 8 18.05 -18.40 0.76
N LEU A 9 19.12 -18.12 1.53
CA LEU A 9 19.74 -16.79 1.64
C LEU A 9 20.21 -16.22 0.28
N TYR A 10 20.74 -17.05 -0.62
CA TYR A 10 21.30 -16.58 -1.89
C TYR A 10 20.24 -15.92 -2.80
N LEU A 11 18.99 -16.38 -2.77
CA LEU A 11 17.90 -15.77 -3.55
C LEU A 11 17.62 -14.36 -3.06
N ARG A 12 17.53 -14.20 -1.74
CA ARG A 12 17.31 -12.91 -1.06
C ARG A 12 18.42 -11.92 -1.38
N ILE A 13 19.67 -12.36 -1.39
CA ILE A 13 20.81 -11.51 -1.71
C ILE A 13 20.79 -11.15 -3.19
N SER A 14 20.55 -12.13 -4.06
CA SER A 14 20.52 -11.94 -5.51
C SER A 14 19.55 -10.84 -5.90
N ASP A 15 18.36 -10.80 -5.30
CA ASP A 15 17.35 -9.74 -5.53
C ASP A 15 17.94 -8.32 -5.47
N TYR A 16 18.82 -8.02 -4.49
CA TYR A 16 19.40 -6.69 -4.35
C TYR A 16 20.42 -6.31 -5.43
N TYR A 17 20.92 -7.29 -6.18
CA TYR A 17 21.79 -7.07 -7.35
C TYR A 17 21.01 -6.88 -8.65
N GLN A 18 19.69 -7.10 -8.63
CA GLN A 18 18.88 -7.05 -9.82
C GLN A 18 18.28 -5.66 -10.04
N PRO A 19 18.53 -5.02 -11.22
CA PRO A 19 18.01 -3.68 -11.48
C PRO A 19 16.49 -3.56 -11.35
N TRP A 20 15.74 -4.54 -11.87
CA TRP A 20 14.27 -4.55 -11.80
C TRP A 20 13.75 -4.61 -10.36
N TYR A 21 14.50 -5.23 -9.44
CA TYR A 21 14.12 -5.29 -8.04
C TYR A 21 14.28 -3.93 -7.39
N LEU A 22 15.39 -3.24 -7.67
CA LEU A 22 15.67 -1.90 -7.15
C LEU A 22 14.66 -0.86 -7.68
N GLU A 23 14.17 -1.02 -8.90
CA GLU A 23 13.11 -0.18 -9.47
C GLU A 23 11.73 -0.51 -8.88
N SER A 24 11.36 -1.79 -8.83
CA SER A 24 10.02 -2.21 -8.39
C SER A 24 9.79 -2.09 -6.89
N LYS A 25 10.85 -2.15 -6.07
CA LYS A 25 10.81 -2.11 -4.60
C LYS A 25 11.31 -0.79 -4.01
N ASN A 26 11.14 0.32 -4.73
CA ASN A 26 11.54 1.66 -4.28
C ASN A 26 10.86 2.13 -2.96
N ASN A 27 9.85 1.41 -2.50
CA ASN A 27 9.17 1.65 -1.23
C ASN A 27 10.03 1.19 -0.03
N LEU A 28 10.97 0.26 -0.22
CA LEU A 28 11.83 -0.25 0.85
C LEU A 28 12.97 0.73 1.15
N TYR A 29 13.21 1.03 2.42
CA TYR A 29 14.27 1.96 2.84
C TYR A 29 15.68 1.50 2.43
N ILE A 30 15.95 0.19 2.51
CA ILE A 30 17.21 -0.40 2.06
C ILE A 30 17.43 -0.17 0.56
N VAL A 31 16.39 -0.37 -0.28
CA VAL A 31 16.47 -0.16 -1.73
C VAL A 31 16.70 1.31 -2.08
N ARG A 32 15.99 2.23 -1.40
CA ARG A 32 16.22 3.68 -1.57
C ARG A 32 17.65 4.08 -1.21
N SER A 33 18.20 3.48 -0.16
CA SER A 33 19.55 3.75 0.30
C SER A 33 20.60 3.18 -0.67
N LEU A 34 20.37 1.98 -1.19
CA LEU A 34 21.19 1.37 -2.25
C LEU A 34 21.20 2.23 -3.52
N ASN A 35 20.03 2.71 -3.97
CA ASN A 35 19.93 3.58 -5.14
C ASN A 35 20.62 4.94 -4.93
N LYS A 36 20.60 5.48 -3.70
CA LYS A 36 21.20 6.78 -3.39
C LYS A 36 22.72 6.73 -3.21
N TYR A 37 23.22 5.69 -2.53
CA TYR A 37 24.63 5.61 -2.12
C TYR A 37 25.43 4.56 -2.86
N SER A 38 24.83 3.81 -3.80
CA SER A 38 25.44 2.67 -4.50
C SER A 38 25.74 1.48 -3.59
N MET A 39 25.72 0.27 -4.16
CA MET A 39 25.97 -0.99 -3.45
C MET A 39 27.39 -1.05 -2.86
N ASN A 40 28.38 -0.40 -3.48
CA ASN A 40 29.77 -0.41 -3.02
C ASN A 40 29.97 0.20 -1.62
N ASN A 41 29.02 1.00 -1.15
CA ASN A 41 29.05 1.61 0.18
C ASN A 41 28.37 0.74 1.25
N PHE A 42 27.91 -0.46 0.89
CA PHE A 42 27.27 -1.41 1.80
C PHE A 42 28.11 -2.68 1.93
N ASN A 43 28.16 -3.20 3.16
CA ASN A 43 28.79 -4.48 3.46
C ASN A 43 27.72 -5.49 3.91
N LEU A 44 27.84 -6.72 3.41
CA LEU A 44 27.00 -7.84 3.83
C LEU A 44 27.70 -8.60 4.97
N HIS A 45 26.99 -8.77 6.08
CA HIS A 45 27.44 -9.57 7.22
C HIS A 45 26.40 -10.65 7.53
N ILE A 46 26.84 -11.91 7.59
CA ILE A 46 26.00 -13.04 8.02
C ILE A 46 26.09 -13.14 9.55
N LEU A 47 24.96 -12.93 10.23
CA LEU A 47 24.92 -12.87 11.70
C LEU A 47 24.77 -14.26 12.34
N GLU A 48 23.85 -15.07 11.83
CA GLU A 48 23.47 -16.36 12.41
C GLU A 48 22.96 -17.28 11.30
N TYR A 49 23.30 -18.57 11.38
CA TYR A 49 22.71 -19.62 10.56
C TYR A 49 21.59 -20.28 11.37
N SER A 50 20.43 -20.49 10.75
CA SER A 50 19.26 -21.07 11.41
C SER A 50 18.54 -22.05 10.48
N ASP A 51 17.72 -22.93 11.06
CA ASP A 51 16.78 -23.77 10.31
C ASP A 51 15.61 -22.95 9.77
N SER A 52 14.99 -23.42 8.69
CA SER A 52 13.85 -22.80 7.98
C SER A 52 12.70 -22.38 8.91
N GLU A 53 12.42 -23.15 9.95
CA GLU A 53 11.33 -22.87 10.90
C GLU A 53 11.64 -21.70 11.84
N ASN A 54 12.91 -21.49 12.16
CA ASN A 54 13.37 -20.52 13.16
C ASN A 54 13.83 -19.19 12.55
N VAL A 55 13.88 -19.09 11.21
CA VAL A 55 14.38 -17.92 10.46
C VAL A 55 13.76 -16.61 10.92
N ILE A 56 12.42 -16.58 11.10
CA ILE A 56 11.69 -15.38 11.51
C ILE A 56 12.01 -15.00 12.98
N MET A 57 12.16 -16.01 13.85
CA MET A 57 12.50 -15.78 15.25
C MET A 57 13.92 -15.23 15.40
N CYS A 58 14.86 -15.75 14.62
CA CYS A 58 16.22 -15.23 14.55
C CYS A 58 16.23 -13.79 14.00
N GLU A 59 15.46 -13.49 12.96
CA GLU A 59 15.33 -12.12 12.43
C GLU A 59 14.82 -11.16 13.50
N GLN A 60 13.77 -11.54 14.23
CA GLN A 60 13.21 -10.73 15.31
C GLN A 60 14.24 -10.43 16.41
N LYS A 61 14.94 -11.47 16.87
CA LYS A 61 16.01 -11.35 17.88
C LYS A 61 17.06 -10.30 17.49
N TRP A 62 17.52 -10.30 16.23
CA TRP A 62 18.52 -9.36 15.76
C TRP A 62 17.96 -7.95 15.51
N ILE A 63 16.72 -7.84 15.02
CA ILE A 63 16.05 -6.53 14.90
C ILE A 63 15.93 -5.85 16.26
N ASP A 64 15.50 -6.58 17.29
CA ASP A 64 15.31 -6.04 18.64
C ASP A 64 16.63 -5.67 19.32
N LEU A 65 17.68 -6.46 19.11
CA LEU A 65 19.01 -6.22 19.67
C LEU A 65 19.69 -5.00 19.06
N ILE A 66 19.65 -4.89 17.72
CA ILE A 66 20.38 -3.86 16.97
C ILE A 66 19.59 -2.56 16.86
N LYS A 67 18.25 -2.62 16.91
CA LYS A 67 17.36 -1.49 16.61
C LYS A 67 17.71 -0.83 15.27
N SER A 68 17.64 -1.62 14.21
CA SER A 68 18.08 -1.22 12.88
C SER A 68 17.24 -0.08 12.28
N GLU A 69 17.90 1.01 11.93
CA GLU A 69 17.24 2.20 11.33
C GLU A 69 16.55 1.93 9.98
N TYR A 70 17.01 0.94 9.21
CA TYR A 70 16.44 0.65 7.89
C TYR A 70 15.28 -0.36 7.93
N ASN A 71 14.97 -0.97 9.08
CA ASN A 71 13.80 -1.83 9.24
C ASN A 71 12.60 -0.96 9.61
N THR A 72 11.69 -0.74 8.66
CA THR A 72 10.47 0.07 8.89
C THR A 72 9.49 -0.58 9.87
N ASN A 73 9.47 -1.91 9.94
CA ASN A 73 8.61 -2.63 10.86
C ASN A 73 9.46 -3.16 12.03
N PRO A 74 8.99 -2.99 13.27
CA PRO A 74 9.66 -3.57 14.44
C PRO A 74 9.45 -5.09 14.51
N ILE A 75 8.41 -5.61 13.87
CA ILE A 75 8.10 -7.03 13.82
C ILE A 75 8.67 -7.63 12.53
N ALA A 76 9.44 -8.71 12.67
CA ALA A 76 10.02 -9.50 11.60
C ALA A 76 8.95 -10.22 10.76
N GLY A 77 9.29 -10.49 9.49
CA GLY A 77 8.41 -11.19 8.57
C GLY A 77 7.44 -10.29 7.80
N SER A 78 6.40 -10.91 7.21
CA SER A 78 5.49 -10.24 6.29
C SER A 78 4.31 -9.60 7.02
N THR A 79 3.97 -8.36 6.64
CA THR A 79 2.71 -7.72 7.05
C THR A 79 1.49 -8.23 6.28
N LYS A 80 1.64 -9.25 5.43
CA LYS A 80 0.53 -9.83 4.66
C LYS A 80 -0.52 -10.39 5.63
N GLY A 81 -1.70 -9.77 5.63
CA GLY A 81 -2.81 -10.13 6.52
C GLY A 81 -2.90 -9.29 7.80
N TYR A 82 -2.00 -8.33 8.00
CA TYR A 82 -2.09 -7.37 9.11
C TYR A 82 -3.40 -6.58 9.04
N LYS A 83 -4.12 -6.52 10.17
CA LYS A 83 -5.35 -5.75 10.32
C LYS A 83 -5.08 -4.57 11.25
N HIS A 84 -5.44 -3.38 10.81
CA HIS A 84 -5.33 -2.17 11.62
C HIS A 84 -6.28 -2.21 12.83
N SER A 85 -5.89 -1.54 13.92
CA SER A 85 -6.77 -1.33 15.07
C SER A 85 -7.96 -0.44 14.70
N PRO A 86 -9.12 -0.56 15.40
CA PRO A 86 -10.28 0.29 15.15
C PRO A 86 -9.96 1.78 15.30
N GLU A 87 -9.10 2.15 16.26
CA GLU A 87 -8.62 3.52 16.46
C GLU A 87 -7.82 4.04 15.26
N ALA A 88 -6.90 3.23 14.73
CA ALA A 88 -6.11 3.60 13.55
C ALA A 88 -6.99 3.75 12.30
N ILE A 89 -8.03 2.90 12.16
CA ILE A 89 -9.02 3.01 11.09
C ILE A 89 -9.77 4.33 11.17
N GLU A 90 -10.18 4.75 12.37
CA GLU A 90 -10.88 6.02 12.54
C GLU A 90 -9.98 7.23 12.23
N ILE A 91 -8.73 7.23 12.69
CA ILE A 91 -7.76 8.27 12.35
C ILE A 91 -7.56 8.36 10.84
N MET A 92 -7.38 7.23 10.16
CA MET A 92 -7.28 7.18 8.69
C MET A 92 -8.54 7.72 8.01
N ARG A 93 -9.73 7.40 8.54
CA ARG A 93 -11.01 7.92 8.02
C ARG A 93 -11.09 9.43 8.14
N VAL A 94 -10.76 9.99 9.31
CA VAL A 94 -10.77 11.44 9.55
C VAL A 94 -9.78 12.13 8.62
N LEU A 95 -8.54 11.64 8.50
CA LEU A 95 -7.51 12.20 7.61
C LEU A 95 -7.85 12.07 6.11
N ALA A 96 -8.68 11.10 5.74
CA ALA A 96 -9.16 10.92 4.38
C ALA A 96 -10.36 11.84 4.06
N THR A 97 -11.14 12.20 5.08
CA THR A 97 -12.31 13.06 4.94
C THR A 97 -11.86 14.47 4.55
N GLY A 98 -12.45 15.04 3.52
CA GLY A 98 -12.13 16.39 3.05
C GLY A 98 -10.94 16.50 2.09
N ARG A 99 -10.26 15.39 1.75
CA ARG A 99 -9.22 15.40 0.69
C ARG A 99 -9.84 15.84 -0.63
N LYS A 100 -9.33 16.95 -1.19
CA LYS A 100 -9.72 17.45 -2.51
C LYS A 100 -8.67 17.05 -3.53
N HIS A 101 -9.12 16.53 -4.66
CA HIS A 101 -8.24 16.34 -5.81
C HIS A 101 -7.87 17.70 -6.41
N THR A 102 -6.69 17.76 -7.04
CA THR A 102 -6.29 18.93 -7.84
C THR A 102 -7.23 19.11 -9.02
N ASP A 103 -7.32 20.35 -9.53
CA ASP A 103 -8.22 20.68 -10.63
C ASP A 103 -7.90 19.88 -11.90
N GLU A 104 -6.61 19.66 -12.18
CA GLU A 104 -6.13 18.84 -13.31
C GLU A 104 -6.63 17.39 -13.22
N VAL A 105 -6.49 16.78 -12.04
CA VAL A 105 -6.93 15.39 -11.81
C VAL A 105 -8.45 15.28 -11.89
N ARG A 106 -9.16 16.29 -11.40
CA ARG A 106 -10.62 16.38 -11.49
C ARG A 106 -11.09 16.48 -12.94
N ASP A 107 -10.42 17.28 -13.77
CA ASP A 107 -10.73 17.40 -15.20
C ASP A 107 -10.44 16.08 -15.94
N LEU A 108 -9.31 15.43 -15.68
CA LEU A 108 -8.98 14.13 -16.26
C LEU A 108 -10.01 13.06 -15.90
N MET A 109 -10.41 13.00 -14.62
CA MET A 109 -11.48 12.09 -14.18
C MET A 109 -12.82 12.38 -14.88
N SER A 110 -13.16 13.66 -15.05
CA SER A 110 -14.37 14.08 -15.75
C SER A 110 -14.36 13.63 -17.21
N LYS A 111 -13.24 13.82 -17.92
CA LYS A 111 -13.04 13.38 -19.30
C LYS A 111 -13.19 11.87 -19.44
N ASN A 112 -12.57 11.09 -18.54
CA ASN A 112 -12.67 9.63 -18.56
C ASN A 112 -14.08 9.08 -18.30
N ARG A 113 -14.93 9.82 -17.59
CA ARG A 113 -16.33 9.41 -17.30
C ARG A 113 -17.32 9.79 -18.41
N ARG A 114 -16.87 10.49 -19.46
CA ARG A 114 -17.69 10.93 -20.60
C ARG A 114 -17.29 10.17 -21.87
N GLY A 115 -18.17 10.23 -22.87
CA GLY A 115 -17.89 9.62 -24.17
C GLY A 115 -17.85 8.09 -24.12
N ILE A 116 -17.13 7.49 -25.06
CA ILE A 116 -17.03 6.04 -25.29
C ILE A 116 -16.56 5.26 -24.04
N ASN A 117 -15.78 5.90 -23.17
CA ASN A 117 -15.29 5.28 -21.93
C ASN A 117 -16.41 5.06 -20.90
N ASN A 118 -17.56 5.72 -21.04
CA ASN A 118 -18.72 5.48 -20.19
C ASN A 118 -19.50 4.24 -20.70
N ALA A 119 -19.72 3.26 -19.84
CA ALA A 119 -20.47 2.04 -20.15
C ALA A 119 -21.91 2.29 -20.66
N PHE A 120 -22.47 3.46 -20.32
CA PHE A 120 -23.81 3.90 -20.73
C PHE A 120 -23.79 4.92 -21.89
N TYR A 121 -22.65 5.12 -22.54
CA TYR A 121 -22.57 6.00 -23.71
C TYR A 121 -23.55 5.54 -24.80
N ASN A 122 -24.36 6.47 -25.31
CA ASN A 122 -25.44 6.24 -26.28
C ASN A 122 -26.52 5.21 -25.89
N LYS A 123 -26.56 4.75 -24.63
CA LYS A 123 -27.63 3.90 -24.12
C LYS A 123 -28.68 4.75 -23.42
N LYS A 124 -29.95 4.55 -23.77
CA LYS A 124 -31.09 5.14 -23.06
C LYS A 124 -31.77 4.06 -22.22
N TYR A 125 -32.22 4.43 -21.03
CA TYR A 125 -33.02 3.55 -20.19
C TYR A 125 -34.45 3.42 -20.73
N THR A 126 -35.06 2.25 -20.51
CA THR A 126 -36.49 2.05 -20.75
C THR A 126 -37.32 2.75 -19.70
N ALA A 127 -38.58 3.06 -20.01
CA ALA A 127 -39.51 3.71 -19.08
C ALA A 127 -39.64 2.93 -17.76
N GLU A 128 -39.76 1.60 -17.83
CA GLU A 128 -39.82 0.72 -16.65
C GLU A 128 -38.59 0.84 -15.74
N THR A 129 -37.40 0.99 -16.34
CA THR A 129 -36.15 1.12 -15.58
C THR A 129 -36.09 2.49 -14.88
N ILE A 130 -36.59 3.53 -15.55
CA ILE A 130 -36.68 4.88 -14.98
C ILE A 130 -37.63 4.90 -13.77
N ASP A 131 -38.78 4.25 -13.87
CA ASP A 131 -39.73 4.18 -12.75
C ASP A 131 -39.18 3.38 -11.57
N LYS A 132 -38.45 2.29 -11.82
CA LYS A 132 -37.71 1.57 -10.76
C LYS A 132 -36.72 2.48 -10.05
N PHE A 133 -35.96 3.31 -10.77
CA PHE A 133 -35.04 4.27 -10.15
C PHE A 133 -35.76 5.32 -9.31
N ARG A 134 -36.93 5.82 -9.74
CA ARG A 134 -37.76 6.74 -8.94
C ARG A 134 -38.18 6.12 -7.62
N ILE A 135 -38.69 4.89 -7.65
CA ILE A 135 -39.14 4.19 -6.43
C ILE A 135 -37.98 3.98 -5.46
N ILE A 136 -36.81 3.56 -5.96
CA ILE A 136 -35.60 3.38 -5.15
C ILE A 136 -35.17 4.71 -4.52
N ALA A 137 -35.21 5.82 -5.29
CA ALA A 137 -34.84 7.14 -4.78
C ALA A 137 -35.78 7.62 -3.66
N SER A 138 -37.09 7.40 -3.80
CA SER A 138 -38.08 7.75 -2.77
C SER A 138 -37.93 6.91 -1.49
N ASN A 139 -37.46 5.67 -1.60
CA ASN A 139 -37.29 4.75 -0.48
C ASN A 139 -35.89 4.80 0.18
N ARG A 140 -35.08 5.83 -0.11
CA ARG A 140 -33.76 5.97 0.53
C ARG A 140 -33.90 6.42 1.99
N ASN A 141 -33.51 5.54 2.91
CA ASN A 141 -33.46 5.84 4.34
C ASN A 141 -32.26 6.70 4.76
N TYR A 142 -31.18 6.70 3.97
CA TYR A 142 -29.97 7.47 4.25
C TYR A 142 -29.95 8.75 3.41
N THR A 143 -30.20 9.88 4.05
CA THR A 143 -29.99 11.20 3.46
C THR A 143 -28.51 11.57 3.50
N SER A 144 -28.04 12.34 2.51
CA SER A 144 -26.67 12.84 2.51
C SER A 144 -26.44 13.71 3.75
N VAL A 145 -25.58 13.24 4.66
CA VAL A 145 -25.11 14.05 5.79
C VAL A 145 -24.24 15.17 5.20
N LYS A 146 -24.50 16.42 5.58
CA LYS A 146 -23.63 17.55 5.24
C LYS A 146 -22.22 17.18 5.72
N GLY A 147 -21.21 17.26 4.84
CA GLY A 147 -19.84 16.87 5.18
C GLY A 147 -19.40 17.57 6.46
N LEU A 148 -18.64 16.86 7.31
CA LEU A 148 -18.02 17.39 8.51
C LEU A 148 -17.41 18.77 8.19
N GLU A 149 -17.84 19.81 8.92
CA GLU A 149 -17.17 21.11 8.89
C GLU A 149 -15.80 20.90 9.53
N VAL A 150 -14.76 20.92 8.68
CA VAL A 150 -13.36 20.97 9.09
C VAL A 150 -12.89 22.40 8.88
#